data_AF-A0A6G0K1I6-F1
#
_entry.id   AF-A0A6G0K1I6-F1
#
_cell.length_a   1.000
_cell.length_b   1.000
_cell.length_c   1.000
_cell.angle_alpha   90.00
_cell.angle_beta   90.00
_cell.angle_gamma   90.00
#
_symmetry.space_group_name_H-M   'P 1'
#
loop_
_entity.id
_entity.type
_entity.pdbx_description
1 polymer ?
#
loop_
_entity_poly.entity_id
_entity_poly.type
_entity_poly.pdbx_seq_one_letter_code
_entity_poly.pdbx_strand_id
1 'polypeptide(L)'
;MWENRVDTLVFFCYRDLTPEMIRGLSWIVNFMEKWMREYWERSHWVTMTIIFYFHQDPRFLALNDKRQKEVLNLFNDRKARNTAFNKAKEELICKLRKLHGYYD
;
A
#
# COMPACT_ATOMS: atom_id res chain seq x y z
N MET A 1 12.06 6.00 -13.76
CA MET A 1 11.47 5.79 -12.41
C MET A 1 10.69 4.47 -12.30
N TRP A 2 10.33 3.83 -13.42
CA TRP A 2 9.65 2.52 -13.47
C TRP A 2 10.53 1.37 -13.97
N GLU A 3 11.64 1.68 -14.65
CA GLU A 3 12.71 0.70 -14.94
C GLU A 3 13.24 0.13 -13.63
N ASN A 4 13.22 -1.19 -13.48
CA ASN A 4 13.72 -1.98 -12.34
C ASN A 4 12.83 -2.08 -11.10
N ARG A 5 11.51 -1.82 -11.19
CA ARG A 5 10.58 -2.08 -10.06
C ARG A 5 9.58 -3.21 -10.29
N VAL A 6 9.46 -3.70 -11.51
CA VAL A 6 8.53 -4.76 -11.89
C VAL A 6 9.32 -5.81 -12.66
N ASP A 7 9.89 -6.77 -11.94
CA ASP A 7 10.73 -7.82 -12.52
C ASP A 7 9.90 -8.88 -13.24
N THR A 8 8.59 -8.97 -12.96
CA THR A 8 7.68 -9.89 -13.67
C THR A 8 6.24 -9.39 -13.59
N LEU A 9 5.62 -9.13 -14.74
CA LEU A 9 4.17 -9.08 -14.90
C LEU A 9 3.73 -10.49 -15.36
N VAL A 10 3.14 -11.27 -14.46
CA VAL A 10 2.55 -12.56 -14.83
C VAL A 10 1.22 -12.29 -15.52
N PHE A 11 1.20 -12.36 -16.85
CA PHE A 11 -0.02 -12.31 -17.63
C PHE A 11 -0.61 -13.72 -17.73
N PHE A 12 -1.73 -13.96 -17.06
CA PHE A 12 -2.56 -15.13 -17.36
C PHE A 12 -3.38 -14.80 -18.62
N CYS A 13 -3.47 -15.72 -19.60
CA CYS A 13 -4.49 -15.53 -20.62
C CYS A 13 -5.86 -15.68 -19.94
N TYR A 14 -6.84 -14.85 -20.31
CA TYR A 14 -8.18 -14.89 -19.68
C TYR A 14 -8.81 -16.30 -19.70
N ARG A 15 -8.53 -17.05 -20.77
CA ARG A 15 -8.92 -18.46 -20.97
C ARG A 15 -8.32 -19.45 -19.97
N ASP A 16 -7.26 -19.07 -19.26
CA ASP A 16 -6.59 -19.88 -18.24
C ASP A 16 -7.11 -19.55 -16.82
N LEU A 17 -7.98 -18.53 -16.69
CA LEU A 17 -8.56 -18.13 -15.42
C LEU A 17 -9.86 -18.89 -15.16
N THR A 18 -9.97 -19.53 -14.01
CA THR A 18 -11.23 -20.11 -13.55
C THR A 18 -12.24 -19.00 -13.23
N PRO A 19 -13.56 -19.28 -13.23
CA PRO A 19 -14.57 -18.34 -12.78
C PRO A 19 -14.29 -17.78 -11.37
N GLU A 20 -13.75 -18.60 -10.47
CA GLU A 20 -13.31 -18.21 -9.13
C GLU A 20 -12.15 -17.22 -9.19
N MET A 21 -11.17 -17.45 -10.06
CA MET A 21 -10.05 -16.53 -10.26
C MET A 21 -10.52 -15.17 -10.80
N ILE A 22 -11.43 -15.17 -11.77
CA ILE A 22 -12.05 -13.95 -12.31
C ILE A 22 -12.78 -13.18 -11.21
N ARG A 23 -13.51 -13.88 -10.32
CA ARG A 23 -14.14 -13.25 -9.16
C ARG A 23 -13.10 -12.62 -8.22
N GLY A 24 -12.00 -13.29 -7.93
CA GLY A 24 -10.90 -12.75 -7.13
C GLY A 24 -10.26 -11.51 -7.75
N LEU A 25 -10.06 -11.50 -9.08
CA LEU A 25 -9.57 -10.33 -9.81
C LEU A 25 -10.46 -9.12 -9.60
N SER A 26 -11.79 -9.27 -9.63
CA SER A 26 -12.69 -8.14 -9.37
C SER A 26 -12.47 -7.53 -7.97
N TRP A 27 -12.20 -8.36 -6.96
CA TRP A 27 -11.90 -7.89 -5.60
C TRP A 27 -10.56 -7.19 -5.52
N ILE A 28 -9.55 -7.70 -6.22
CA ILE A 28 -8.22 -7.09 -6.31
C ILE A 28 -8.32 -5.71 -6.98
N VAL A 29 -9.00 -5.61 -8.12
CA VAL A 29 -9.16 -4.34 -8.85
C VAL A 29 -9.90 -3.32 -8.00
N ASN A 30 -11.04 -3.70 -7.41
CA ASN A 30 -11.79 -2.81 -6.51
C ASN A 30 -10.96 -2.36 -5.30
N PHE A 31 -10.10 -3.24 -4.78
CA PHE A 31 -9.18 -2.89 -3.70
C PHE A 31 -8.12 -1.90 -4.18
N MET A 32 -7.47 -2.15 -5.33
CA MET A 32 -6.46 -1.26 -5.88
C MET A 32 -7.02 0.13 -6.18
N GLU A 33 -8.22 0.21 -6.76
CA GLU A 33 -8.89 1.48 -7.05
C GLU A 33 -9.18 2.26 -5.77
N LYS A 34 -9.76 1.59 -4.76
CA LYS A 34 -10.08 2.21 -3.48
C LYS A 34 -8.86 2.70 -2.70
N TRP A 35 -7.74 1.98 -2.79
CA TRP A 35 -6.55 2.23 -1.97
C TRP A 35 -5.33 2.70 -2.78
N MET A 36 -5.56 3.18 -4.01
CA MET A 36 -4.50 3.60 -4.93
C MET A 36 -3.56 4.62 -4.30
N ARG A 37 -4.13 5.58 -3.55
CA ARG A 37 -3.38 6.62 -2.86
C ARG A 37 -2.44 6.04 -1.81
N GLU A 38 -2.93 5.22 -0.89
CA GLU A 38 -2.14 4.62 0.18
C GLU A 38 -1.04 3.71 -0.37
N TYR A 39 -1.35 2.95 -1.43
CA TYR A 39 -0.39 2.11 -2.14
C TYR A 39 0.74 2.95 -2.77
N TRP A 40 0.39 4.03 -3.46
CA TRP A 40 1.36 4.95 -4.05
C TRP A 40 2.19 5.65 -2.98
N GLU A 41 1.54 6.19 -1.95
CA GLU A 41 2.19 6.88 -0.83
C GLU A 41 3.22 5.95 -0.17
N ARG A 42 2.88 4.69 0.11
CA ARG A 42 3.81 3.70 0.71
C ARG A 42 5.08 3.49 -0.13
N SER A 43 4.95 3.42 -1.45
CA SER A 43 6.05 3.09 -2.37
C SER A 43 7.03 4.25 -2.63
N HIS A 44 6.66 5.48 -2.25
CA HIS A 44 7.41 6.70 -2.62
C HIS A 44 7.94 7.50 -1.42
N TRP A 45 7.56 7.15 -0.19
CA TRP A 45 7.91 7.94 1.00
C TRP A 45 8.98 7.31 1.91
N VAL A 46 9.65 6.25 1.45
CA VAL A 46 10.78 5.60 2.14
C VAL A 46 11.97 6.56 2.38
N THR A 47 11.91 7.80 1.89
CA THR A 47 12.94 8.83 2.03
C THR A 47 12.98 9.54 3.40
N MET A 48 11.92 9.41 4.22
CA MET A 48 11.99 9.76 5.64
C MET A 48 12.37 8.50 6.40
N THR A 49 13.64 8.46 6.81
CA THR A 49 14.26 7.40 7.60
C THR A 49 13.29 6.86 8.64
N ILE A 50 13.06 5.54 8.56
CA ILE A 50 12.32 4.66 9.48
C ILE A 50 11.52 5.42 10.57
N ILE A 51 10.18 5.31 10.45
CA ILE A 51 9.07 5.71 11.34
C ILE A 51 9.40 5.93 12.83
N PHE A 52 10.37 5.20 13.39
CA PHE A 52 10.79 5.27 14.79
C PHE A 52 11.54 6.55 15.18
N TYR A 53 12.20 7.25 14.25
CA TYR A 53 13.10 8.36 14.58
C TYR A 53 12.81 9.68 13.86
N PHE A 54 11.64 9.82 13.21
CA PHE A 54 11.30 11.05 12.48
C PHE A 54 11.41 12.32 13.36
N HIS A 55 11.00 12.23 14.63
CA HIS A 55 11.13 13.34 15.58
C HIS A 55 12.58 13.72 15.91
N GLN A 56 13.53 12.84 15.64
CA GLN A 56 14.97 13.04 15.82
C GLN A 56 15.68 13.40 14.50
N ASP A 57 14.96 13.45 13.38
CA ASP A 57 15.53 13.81 12.09
C ASP A 57 15.97 15.28 12.12
N PRO A 58 17.26 15.60 11.84
CA PRO A 58 17.75 16.97 11.86
C PRO A 58 16.95 17.92 10.96
N ARG A 59 16.37 17.41 9.86
CA ARG A 59 15.53 18.19 8.94
C ARG A 59 14.19 18.54 9.56
N PHE A 60 13.64 17.67 10.42
CA PHE A 60 12.42 17.96 11.17
C PHE A 60 12.69 18.95 12.30
N LEU A 61 13.79 18.75 13.04
CA LEU A 61 14.18 19.63 14.14
C LEU A 61 14.55 21.05 13.66
N ALA A 62 15.03 21.20 12.43
CA ALA A 62 15.31 22.50 11.82
C ALA A 62 14.05 23.30 11.43
N LEU A 63 12.86 22.68 11.44
CA LEU A 63 11.59 23.37 11.17
C LEU A 63 11.14 24.18 12.39
N ASN A 64 10.42 25.28 12.15
CA ASN A 64 9.71 25.99 13.21
C ASN A 64 8.51 25.20 13.76
N ASP A 65 8.01 25.57 14.94
CA ASP A 65 6.92 24.87 15.65
C ASP A 65 5.66 24.68 14.79
N LYS A 66 5.28 25.69 14.01
CA LYS A 66 4.12 25.61 13.11
C LYS A 66 4.32 24.50 12.07
N ARG A 67 5.48 24.48 11.40
CA ARG A 67 5.83 23.49 10.39
C ARG A 67 6.00 22.11 11.00
N GLN A 68 6.61 21.99 12.17
CA GLN A 68 6.70 20.71 12.89
C GLN A 68 5.32 20.12 13.17
N LYS A 69 4.37 20.95 13.62
CA LYS A 69 2.97 20.54 13.86
C LYS A 69 2.27 20.09 12.58
N GLU A 70 2.45 20.81 11.47
CA GLU A 70 1.89 20.44 10.16
C GLU A 70 2.43 19.07 9.71
N VAL A 71 3.74 18.85 9.78
CA VAL A 71 4.34 17.57 9.38
C VAL A 71 3.90 16.43 10.31
N LEU A 72 3.78 16.69 11.62
CA LEU A 72 3.29 15.68 12.58
C LEU A 72 1.83 15.29 12.30
N ASN A 73 0.96 16.25 11.98
CA ASN A 73 -0.42 15.97 11.59
C ASN A 73 -0.49 15.11 10.33
N LEU A 74 0.29 15.47 9.30
CA LEU A 74 0.39 14.68 8.07
C LEU A 74 0.88 13.26 8.34
N PHE A 75 1.89 13.11 9.20
CA PHE A 75 2.42 11.81 9.61
C PHE A 75 1.35 10.96 10.32
N ASN A 76 0.63 11.53 11.29
CA ASN A 76 -0.38 10.81 12.07
C ASN A 76 -1.59 10.39 11.22
N ASP A 77 -2.12 11.32 10.43
CA ASP A 77 -3.21 11.06 9.47
C ASP A 77 -2.83 9.92 8.52
N ARG A 78 -1.61 9.97 7.98
CA ARG A 78 -1.08 8.91 7.14
C ARG A 78 -0.86 7.58 7.87
N LYS A 79 -0.35 7.59 9.11
CA LYS A 79 -0.18 6.39 9.94
C LYS A 79 -1.53 5.70 10.15
N ALA A 80 -2.59 6.48 10.40
CA ALA A 80 -3.95 5.95 10.53
C ALA A 80 -4.44 5.32 9.22
N ARG A 81 -4.29 6.00 8.08
CA ARG A 81 -4.66 5.43 6.77
C ARG A 81 -3.88 4.18 6.41
N ASN A 82 -2.56 4.16 6.66
CA ASN A 82 -1.73 2.97 6.41
C ASN A 82 -2.16 1.78 7.29
N THR A 83 -2.58 2.03 8.54
CA THR A 83 -3.13 0.98 9.41
C THR A 83 -4.42 0.42 8.82
N ALA A 84 -5.33 1.28 8.37
CA ALA A 84 -6.59 0.87 7.73
C ALA A 84 -6.33 0.09 6.42
N PHE A 85 -5.40 0.55 5.60
CA PHE A 85 -4.96 -0.14 4.39
C PHE A 85 -4.43 -1.54 4.69
N ASN A 86 -3.51 -1.68 5.65
CA ASN A 86 -2.93 -2.98 5.98
C ASN A 86 -4.01 -3.96 6.47
N LYS A 87 -4.95 -3.50 7.30
CA LYS A 87 -6.09 -4.32 7.72
C LYS A 87 -6.92 -4.80 6.52
N ALA A 88 -7.31 -3.88 5.64
CA ALA A 88 -8.10 -4.21 4.46
C ALA A 88 -7.35 -5.14 3.49
N LYS A 89 -6.03 -4.98 3.36
CA LYS A 89 -5.16 -5.85 2.57
C LYS A 89 -5.13 -7.28 3.14
N GLU A 90 -4.98 -7.44 4.46
CA GLU A 90 -5.02 -8.76 5.10
C GLU A 90 -6.41 -9.42 4.95
N GLU A 91 -7.49 -8.64 5.05
CA GLU A 91 -8.85 -9.13 4.80
C GLU A 91 -9.03 -9.60 3.34
N LEU A 92 -8.48 -8.87 2.36
CA LEU A 92 -8.49 -9.27 0.96
C LEU A 92 -7.71 -10.57 0.75
N ILE A 93 -6.49 -10.67 1.30
CA ILE A 93 -5.67 -11.89 1.21
C ILE A 93 -6.43 -13.08 1.79
N CYS A 94 -7.06 -12.91 2.96
CA CYS A 94 -7.88 -13.96 3.57
C CYS A 94 -9.07 -14.38 2.70
N LYS A 95 -9.70 -13.43 1.97
CA LYS A 95 -10.78 -13.74 1.03
C LYS A 95 -10.27 -14.47 -0.21
N LEU A 96 -9.15 -14.04 -0.77
CA LEU A 96 -8.55 -14.65 -1.96
C LEU A 96 -8.09 -16.08 -1.68
N ARG A 97 -7.50 -16.36 -0.51
CA ARG A 97 -7.09 -17.72 -0.10
C ARG A 97 -8.24 -18.73 -0.01
N LYS A 98 -9.50 -18.28 0.03
CA LYS A 98 -10.69 -19.15 -0.01
C LYS A 98 -11.13 -19.49 -1.43
N LEU A 99 -10.51 -18.90 -2.45
CA LEU A 99 -10.79 -19.18 -3.86
C LEU A 99 -9.81 -20.22 -4.40
N HIS A 100 -10.34 -21.20 -5.13
CA HIS A 100 -9.53 -22.15 -5.88
C HIS A 100 -8.66 -21.41 -6.91
N GLY A 101 -7.37 -21.77 -7.01
CA GLY A 101 -6.39 -21.11 -7.91
C GLY A 101 -5.67 -19.89 -7.34
N TYR A 102 -6.00 -19.44 -6.12
CA TYR A 102 -5.25 -18.39 -5.39
C TYR A 102 -4.49 -18.93 -4.15
N TYR A 103 -4.60 -20.23 -3.86
CA TYR A 103 -3.98 -20.90 -2.72
C TYR A 103 -3.11 -22.12 -3.13
N ASP A 104 -2.89 -22.34 -4.42
CA ASP A 104 -2.03 -23.45 -4.89
C ASP A 104 -0.56 -23.22 -4.53
#